data_AF-A0AAD9WH28-F1
#
_entry.id   AF-A0AAD9WH28-F1
#
_cell.length_a   1.000
_cell.length_b   1.000
_cell.length_c   1.000
_cell.angle_alpha   90.00
_cell.angle_beta   90.00
_cell.angle_gamma   90.00
#
_symmetry.space_group_name_H-M   'P 1'
#
loop_
_entity.id
_entity.type
_entity.pdbx_description
1 polymer ?
#
loop_
_entity_poly.entity_id
_entity_poly.type
_entity_poly.pdbx_seq_one_letter_code
_entity_poly.pdbx_strand_id
1 'polypeptide(L)'
;MARAVALEKAFPAHEDSGIGKKDDPRLRRLAESRIDNRDEIRADHRRIRQAEIVSTIEEENRRQEGLEAEEEDAEALEERRRKIREKLLLREQEEAALLPEEEEEEEEEEEEEESEYETDSEEETKGIAMVKPVFVVKSERDTIAERQRLEAEERAIEELMKRRQEERKVETKQIVVEEIRKDEEIQKNLEMEANIADVETDDELNEAEDWTYNDPLRAKYNAKMAGLNAPIEKPKGSKKLKDWESR
;
A
#
# COMPACT_ATOMS: atom_id res chain seq x y z
N MET A 1 33.18 27.89 6.20
CA MET A 1 33.36 29.30 6.63
C MET A 1 32.55 30.30 5.79
N ALA A 2 32.51 30.18 4.45
CA ALA A 2 31.77 31.12 3.59
C ALA A 2 30.27 31.31 3.93
N ARG A 3 29.58 30.23 4.33
CA ARG A 3 28.15 30.28 4.68
C ARG A 3 27.86 31.05 5.97
N ALA A 4 28.77 31.01 6.95
CA ALA A 4 28.65 31.76 8.19
C ALA A 4 28.88 33.27 7.94
N VAL A 5 29.87 33.60 7.10
CA VAL A 5 30.17 34.99 6.71
C VAL A 5 29.03 35.62 5.90
N ALA A 6 28.37 34.84 5.04
CA ALA A 6 27.19 35.29 4.31
C ALA A 6 25.98 35.54 5.24
N LEU A 7 25.84 34.74 6.31
CA LEU A 7 24.77 34.88 7.29
C LEU A 7 24.93 36.13 8.15
N GLU A 8 26.14 36.43 8.63
CA GLU A 8 26.41 37.66 9.41
C GLU A 8 26.24 38.93 8.58
N LYS A 9 26.49 38.85 7.27
CA LYS A 9 26.30 39.99 6.36
C LYS A 9 24.82 40.23 6.03
N ALA A 10 24.02 39.16 5.98
CA ALA A 10 22.58 39.25 5.77
C ALA A 10 21.82 39.66 7.04
N PHE A 11 22.34 39.29 8.22
CA PHE A 11 21.79 39.65 9.53
C PHE A 11 22.90 40.24 10.41
N PRO A 12 23.22 41.53 10.27
CA PRO A 12 24.17 42.19 11.14
C PRO A 12 23.71 42.04 12.60
N ALA A 13 24.42 41.24 13.38
CA ALA A 13 24.15 41.08 14.80
C ALA A 13 24.40 42.43 15.47
N HIS A 14 23.33 43.11 15.88
CA HIS A 14 23.42 44.34 16.65
C HIS A 14 23.75 44.00 18.11
N GLU A 15 24.97 43.52 18.35
CA GLU A 15 25.50 43.24 19.70
C GLU A 15 25.85 44.53 20.47
N ASP A 16 25.82 45.71 19.81
CA ASP A 16 26.18 47.01 20.38
C ASP A 16 24.98 47.94 20.63
N SER A 17 23.79 47.40 20.92
CA SER A 17 22.84 48.20 21.69
C SER A 17 23.33 48.22 23.14
N GLY A 18 23.94 49.33 23.57
CA GLY A 18 24.38 49.59 24.96
C GLY A 18 23.26 49.59 26.01
N ILE A 19 22.17 48.86 25.76
CA ILE A 19 21.22 48.39 26.75
C ILE A 19 21.98 47.28 27.47
N GLY A 20 22.82 47.66 28.44
CA GLY A 20 23.41 46.69 29.36
C GLY A 20 22.31 45.72 29.78
N LYS A 21 22.61 44.41 29.74
CA LYS A 21 21.75 43.32 30.20
C LYS A 21 21.38 43.60 31.66
N LYS A 22 20.48 44.55 31.88
CA LYS A 22 19.80 44.76 33.14
C LYS A 22 18.99 43.50 33.23
N ASP A 23 19.31 42.66 34.20
CA ASP A 23 18.48 41.54 34.58
C ASP A 23 17.08 42.09 34.89
N ASP A 24 16.24 42.18 33.86
CA ASP A 24 14.88 42.64 34.01
C ASP A 24 14.20 41.58 34.89
N PRO A 25 13.70 41.96 36.08
CA PRO A 25 13.05 41.02 36.98
C PRO A 25 11.92 40.25 36.29
N ARG A 26 11.27 40.85 35.29
CA ARG A 26 10.24 40.21 34.49
C ARG A 26 10.81 39.14 33.57
N LEU A 27 11.92 39.43 32.87
CA LEU A 27 12.58 38.46 32.00
C LEU A 27 13.17 37.30 32.80
N ARG A 28 13.70 37.58 34.01
CA ARG A 28 14.20 36.54 34.91
C ARG A 28 13.08 35.59 35.36
N ARG A 29 11.94 36.12 35.81
CA ARG A 29 10.76 35.30 36.13
C ARG A 29 10.25 34.54 34.92
N LEU A 30 10.25 35.15 33.73
CA LEU A 30 9.80 34.47 32.51
C LEU A 30 10.73 33.30 32.15
N ALA A 31 12.05 33.50 32.29
CA ALA A 31 13.05 32.48 32.06
C ALA A 31 12.93 31.34 33.09
N GLU A 32 12.80 31.66 34.39
CA GLU A 32 12.56 30.70 35.47
C GLU A 32 11.27 29.90 35.20
N SER A 33 10.15 30.57 34.92
CA SER A 33 8.88 29.89 34.60
C SER A 33 8.95 29.03 33.34
N ARG A 34 9.72 29.41 32.32
CA ARG A 34 9.87 28.61 31.10
C ARG A 34 10.75 27.38 31.33
N ILE A 35 11.71 27.45 32.24
CA ILE A 35 12.60 26.34 32.57
C ILE A 35 11.84 25.29 33.38
N ASP A 36 11.11 25.72 34.42
CA ASP A 36 10.37 24.81 35.29
C ASP A 36 9.22 24.10 34.54
N ASN A 37 8.50 24.81 33.67
CA ASN A 37 7.41 24.20 32.89
C ASN A 37 7.90 23.35 31.70
N ARG A 38 9.16 23.48 31.26
CA ARG A 38 9.64 22.78 30.05
C ARG A 38 9.76 21.27 30.26
N ASP A 39 10.23 20.86 31.43
CA ASP A 39 10.39 19.43 31.72
C ASP A 39 9.05 18.78 32.06
N GLU A 40 8.12 19.52 32.65
CA GLU A 40 6.73 19.11 32.85
C GLU A 40 5.98 18.94 31.52
N ILE A 41 6.07 19.91 30.60
CA ILE A 41 5.47 19.80 29.25
C ILE A 41 6.05 18.61 28.50
N ARG A 42 7.37 18.37 28.61
CA ARG A 42 8.01 17.23 27.96
C ARG A 42 7.57 15.90 28.58
N ALA A 43 7.39 15.86 29.90
CA ALA A 43 6.89 14.67 30.59
C ALA A 43 5.43 14.37 30.24
N ASP A 44 4.58 15.40 30.17
CA ASP A 44 3.20 15.28 29.74
C ASP A 44 3.11 14.81 28.29
N HIS A 45 3.92 15.37 27.39
CA HIS A 45 3.98 14.93 26.00
C HIS A 45 4.46 13.47 25.85
N ARG A 46 5.37 13.00 26.71
CA ARG A 46 5.74 11.58 26.78
C ARG A 46 4.58 10.72 27.30
N ARG A 47 3.87 11.18 28.32
CA ARG A 47 2.73 10.48 28.92
C ARG A 47 1.58 10.33 27.92
N ILE A 48 1.26 11.39 27.17
CA ILE A 48 0.23 11.39 26.12
C ILE A 48 0.60 10.38 25.02
N ARG A 49 1.84 10.42 24.52
CA ARG A 49 2.33 9.48 23.50
C ARG A 49 2.33 8.03 23.98
N GLN A 50 2.75 7.79 25.22
CA GLN A 50 2.74 6.44 25.81
C GLN A 50 1.31 5.92 25.98
N ALA A 51 0.38 6.76 26.45
CA ALA A 51 -1.02 6.39 26.58
C ALA A 51 -1.67 6.13 25.21
N GLU A 52 -1.34 6.92 24.18
CA GLU A 52 -1.77 6.72 22.79
C GLU A 52 -1.28 5.36 22.26
N ILE A 53 0.03 5.07 22.39
CA ILE A 53 0.63 3.80 21.96
C ILE A 53 0.03 2.60 22.71
N VAL A 54 -0.19 2.72 24.03
CA VAL A 54 -0.83 1.66 24.82
C VAL A 54 -2.30 1.49 24.40
N SER A 55 -3.03 2.59 24.13
CA SER A 55 -4.42 2.49 23.67
C SER A 55 -4.54 1.83 22.30
N THR A 56 -3.63 2.12 21.37
CA THR A 56 -3.64 1.48 20.03
C THR A 56 -3.23 0.01 20.11
N ILE A 57 -2.24 -0.33 20.95
CA ILE A 57 -1.79 -1.72 21.14
C ILE A 57 -2.85 -2.54 21.90
N GLU A 58 -3.50 -1.96 22.91
CA GLU A 58 -4.53 -2.65 23.70
C GLU A 58 -5.83 -2.82 22.90
N GLU A 59 -6.18 -1.87 22.03
CA GLU A 59 -7.29 -2.01 21.09
C GLU A 59 -7.00 -3.03 19.99
N GLU A 60 -5.77 -3.08 19.48
CA GLU A 60 -5.32 -4.10 18.53
C GLU A 60 -5.28 -5.49 19.17
N ASN A 61 -4.78 -5.63 20.40
CA ASN A 61 -4.80 -6.88 21.16
C ASN A 61 -6.23 -7.34 21.44
N ARG A 62 -7.15 -6.47 21.89
CA ARG A 62 -8.56 -6.85 22.07
C ARG A 62 -9.22 -7.32 20.78
N ARG A 63 -8.87 -6.70 19.65
CA ARG A 63 -9.36 -7.10 18.33
C ARG A 63 -8.77 -8.44 17.89
N GLN A 64 -7.52 -8.70 18.21
CA GLN A 64 -6.84 -9.95 17.88
C GLN A 64 -7.32 -11.10 18.78
N GLU A 65 -7.46 -10.87 20.08
CA GLU A 65 -8.07 -11.81 21.04
C GLU A 65 -9.51 -12.17 20.66
N GLY A 66 -10.29 -11.22 20.15
CA GLY A 66 -11.64 -11.48 19.64
C GLY A 66 -11.68 -12.37 18.39
N LEU A 67 -10.67 -12.27 17.52
CA LEU A 67 -10.54 -13.11 16.32
C LEU A 67 -10.04 -14.51 16.67
N GLU A 68 -9.10 -14.62 17.60
CA GLU A 68 -8.53 -15.90 18.06
C GLU A 68 -9.59 -16.72 18.80
N ALA A 69 -10.42 -16.09 19.63
CA ALA A 69 -11.57 -16.74 20.27
C ALA A 69 -12.67 -17.18 19.29
N GLU A 70 -12.89 -16.42 18.19
CA GLU A 70 -13.86 -16.78 17.16
C GLU A 70 -13.36 -17.95 16.28
N GLU A 71 -12.04 -18.03 16.00
CA GLU A 71 -11.42 -19.17 15.31
C GLU A 71 -11.44 -20.45 16.16
N GLU A 72 -11.16 -20.38 17.47
CA GLU A 72 -11.21 -21.53 18.37
C GLU A 72 -12.63 -22.12 18.46
N ASP A 73 -13.66 -21.27 18.53
CA ASP A 73 -15.07 -21.72 18.56
C ASP A 73 -15.52 -22.34 17.22
N ALA A 74 -15.01 -21.84 16.09
CA ALA A 74 -15.30 -22.41 14.77
C ALA A 74 -14.67 -23.80 14.58
N GLU A 75 -13.40 -23.97 14.95
CA GLU A 75 -12.68 -25.24 14.81
C GLU A 75 -13.25 -26.34 15.73
N ALA A 76 -13.59 -26.00 16.98
CA ALA A 76 -14.23 -26.93 17.91
C ALA A 76 -15.61 -27.42 17.42
N LEU A 77 -16.38 -26.53 16.78
CA LEU A 77 -17.70 -26.84 16.24
C LEU A 77 -17.61 -27.67 14.94
N GLU A 78 -16.60 -27.42 14.11
CA GLU A 78 -16.26 -28.25 12.96
C GLU A 78 -15.79 -29.65 13.36
N GLU A 79 -14.94 -29.79 14.37
CA GLU A 79 -14.51 -31.08 14.88
C GLU A 79 -15.68 -31.91 15.37
N ARG A 80 -16.61 -31.30 16.11
CA ARG A 80 -17.83 -31.98 16.58
C ARG A 80 -18.67 -32.48 15.40
N ARG A 81 -18.78 -31.69 14.33
CA ARG A 81 -19.48 -32.09 13.08
C ARG A 81 -18.74 -33.20 12.33
N ARG A 82 -17.40 -33.21 12.34
CA ARG A 82 -16.58 -34.29 11.74
C ARG A 82 -16.76 -35.60 12.49
N LYS A 83 -16.64 -35.57 13.82
CA LYS A 83 -16.86 -36.74 14.70
C LYS A 83 -18.25 -37.34 14.54
N ILE A 84 -19.29 -36.52 14.29
CA ILE A 84 -20.66 -37.01 14.03
C ILE A 84 -20.75 -37.69 12.66
N ARG A 85 -20.18 -37.07 11.61
CA ARG A 85 -20.16 -37.65 10.26
C ARG A 85 -19.42 -38.98 10.21
N GLU A 86 -18.26 -39.05 10.85
CA GLU A 86 -17.45 -40.26 10.95
C GLU A 86 -18.20 -41.37 11.69
N LYS A 87 -18.86 -41.07 12.81
CA LYS A 87 -19.68 -42.04 13.54
C LYS A 87 -20.88 -42.57 12.74
N LEU A 88 -21.53 -41.73 11.93
CA LEU A 88 -22.62 -42.16 11.07
C LEU A 88 -22.13 -43.08 9.95
N LEU A 89 -21.01 -42.73 9.34
CA LEU A 89 -20.40 -43.53 8.27
C LEU A 89 -19.87 -44.88 8.79
N LEU A 90 -19.32 -44.91 10.01
CA LEU A 90 -18.93 -46.17 10.65
C LEU A 90 -20.15 -47.05 10.94
N ARG A 91 -21.25 -46.47 11.43
CA ARG A 91 -22.50 -47.18 11.67
C ARG A 91 -23.08 -47.75 10.36
N GLU A 92 -23.04 -46.98 9.28
CA GLU A 92 -23.48 -47.42 7.95
C GLU A 92 -22.60 -48.56 7.40
N GLN A 93 -21.28 -48.50 7.63
CA GLN A 93 -20.37 -49.59 7.27
C GLN A 93 -20.58 -50.85 8.12
N GLU A 94 -20.81 -50.69 9.43
CA GLU A 94 -21.14 -51.81 10.33
C GLU A 94 -22.48 -52.44 9.94
N GLU A 95 -23.49 -51.64 9.59
CA GLU A 95 -24.81 -52.10 9.11
C GLU A 95 -24.70 -52.80 7.74
N ALA A 96 -23.90 -52.26 6.82
CA ALA A 96 -23.62 -52.88 5.53
C ALA A 96 -22.80 -54.18 5.64
N ALA A 97 -21.91 -54.28 6.63
CA ALA A 97 -21.16 -55.52 6.90
C ALA A 97 -21.98 -56.57 7.67
N LEU A 98 -23.06 -56.15 8.35
CA LEU A 98 -24.00 -57.05 9.04
C LEU A 98 -25.10 -57.61 8.11
N LEU A 99 -25.22 -57.08 6.89
CA LEU A 99 -26.00 -57.66 5.81
C LEU A 99 -25.11 -58.64 5.04
N PRO A 100 -25.20 -59.96 5.27
CA PRO A 100 -24.44 -60.91 4.48
C PRO A 100 -24.91 -60.90 3.02
N GLU A 101 -23.93 -60.79 2.15
CA GLU A 101 -23.91 -61.11 0.72
C GLU A 101 -24.44 -62.54 0.51
N GLU A 102 -25.75 -62.71 0.29
CA GLU A 102 -26.32 -63.90 -0.37
C GLU A 102 -26.75 -63.53 -1.79
N GLU A 103 -26.39 -64.43 -2.69
CA GLU A 103 -26.23 -64.31 -4.13
C GLU A 103 -27.55 -64.30 -4.93
N GLU A 104 -27.49 -63.65 -6.10
CA GLU A 104 -28.10 -63.93 -7.41
C GLU A 104 -29.50 -64.58 -7.56
N GLU A 105 -30.27 -63.99 -8.49
CA GLU A 105 -31.44 -64.49 -9.26
C GLU A 105 -32.86 -64.03 -8.86
N GLU A 106 -33.65 -63.77 -9.92
CA GLU A 106 -35.10 -63.53 -10.00
C GLU A 106 -35.60 -62.11 -9.69
N GLU A 107 -36.52 -61.48 -10.42
CA GLU A 107 -37.02 -61.56 -11.80
C GLU A 107 -37.89 -60.28 -11.98
N GLU A 108 -38.51 -60.16 -13.14
CA GLU A 108 -39.22 -59.00 -13.70
C GLU A 108 -40.38 -58.38 -12.91
N GLU A 109 -40.65 -57.11 -13.27
CA GLU A 109 -41.97 -56.47 -13.44
C GLU A 109 -42.80 -55.91 -12.25
N GLU A 110 -43.19 -54.64 -12.49
CA GLU A 110 -44.50 -54.03 -12.24
C GLU A 110 -44.89 -53.46 -10.86
N GLU A 111 -45.90 -52.61 -10.99
CA GLU A 111 -46.39 -51.52 -10.15
C GLU A 111 -47.12 -51.96 -8.86
N GLU A 112 -47.50 -50.95 -8.08
CA GLU A 112 -48.69 -50.90 -7.19
C GLU A 112 -48.49 -50.94 -5.66
N GLU A 113 -49.34 -50.14 -5.01
CA GLU A 113 -49.43 -49.78 -3.60
C GLU A 113 -49.93 -50.94 -2.69
N GLU A 114 -49.69 -50.77 -1.38
CA GLU A 114 -50.62 -51.06 -0.27
C GLU A 114 -50.50 -52.36 0.59
N SER A 115 -50.19 -52.12 1.89
CA SER A 115 -50.70 -52.75 3.14
C SER A 115 -49.94 -53.85 3.94
N GLU A 116 -49.62 -53.44 5.18
CA GLU A 116 -49.80 -54.04 6.54
C GLU A 116 -49.13 -55.35 7.07
N TYR A 117 -48.49 -55.16 8.25
CA TYR A 117 -48.36 -56.01 9.46
C TYR A 117 -47.16 -56.97 9.64
N GLU A 118 -46.27 -56.64 10.59
CA GLU A 118 -45.93 -57.49 11.74
C GLU A 118 -45.36 -56.60 12.86
N THR A 119 -45.99 -56.68 14.03
CA THR A 119 -45.59 -56.01 15.26
C THR A 119 -44.97 -57.09 16.15
N ASP A 120 -43.66 -57.26 16.14
CA ASP A 120 -42.97 -57.88 17.28
C ASP A 120 -41.49 -57.51 17.34
N SER A 121 -41.17 -56.38 17.97
CA SER A 121 -39.84 -56.20 18.55
C SER A 121 -39.98 -55.33 19.79
N GLU A 122 -40.40 -55.99 20.87
CA GLU A 122 -40.30 -55.50 22.24
C GLU A 122 -38.82 -55.37 22.64
N GLU A 123 -38.15 -54.37 22.09
CA GLU A 123 -36.93 -53.83 22.68
C GLU A 123 -37.15 -52.36 23.02
N GLU A 124 -36.68 -51.99 24.20
CA GLU A 124 -36.94 -50.78 24.98
C GLU A 124 -36.53 -49.49 24.22
N THR A 125 -37.30 -49.16 23.18
CA THR A 125 -37.31 -47.84 22.56
C THR A 125 -37.87 -46.90 23.62
N LYS A 126 -36.98 -46.28 24.38
CA LYS A 126 -37.29 -45.10 25.20
C LYS A 126 -38.00 -44.13 24.27
N GLY A 127 -39.32 -44.12 24.34
CA GLY A 127 -40.18 -43.39 23.43
C GLY A 127 -39.66 -41.97 23.35
N ILE A 128 -39.22 -41.56 22.16
CA ILE A 128 -38.90 -40.17 21.86
C ILE A 128 -40.18 -39.42 22.21
N ALA A 129 -40.18 -38.75 23.38
CA ALA A 129 -41.36 -38.08 23.88
C ALA A 129 -41.74 -37.02 22.86
N MET A 130 -42.78 -37.30 22.05
CA MET A 130 -43.21 -36.39 21.00
C MET A 130 -43.51 -35.04 21.64
N VAL A 131 -42.70 -34.04 21.29
CA VAL A 131 -42.84 -32.68 21.78
C VAL A 131 -44.21 -32.20 21.34
N LYS A 132 -45.02 -31.75 22.30
CA LYS A 132 -46.37 -31.22 22.01
C LYS A 132 -46.25 -30.15 20.93
N PRO A 133 -47.09 -30.19 19.87
CA PRO A 133 -47.02 -29.19 18.82
C PRO A 133 -47.24 -27.80 19.43
N VAL A 134 -46.25 -26.93 19.28
CA VAL A 134 -46.33 -25.53 19.70
C VAL A 134 -46.96 -24.76 18.55
N PHE A 135 -48.15 -24.21 18.77
CA PHE A 135 -48.84 -23.41 17.77
C PHE A 135 -48.23 -22.00 17.73
N VAL A 136 -47.30 -21.76 16.81
CA VAL A 136 -46.72 -20.44 16.56
C VAL A 136 -47.76 -19.53 15.91
N VAL A 137 -47.84 -18.24 16.26
CA VAL A 137 -48.82 -17.32 15.66
C VAL A 137 -48.44 -17.05 14.19
N LYS A 138 -49.41 -16.79 13.29
CA LYS A 138 -49.13 -16.58 11.85
C LYS A 138 -48.10 -15.48 11.57
N SER A 139 -48.04 -14.45 12.41
CA SER A 139 -47.10 -13.33 12.32
C SER A 139 -45.65 -13.70 12.70
N GLU A 140 -45.48 -14.79 13.45
CA GLU A 140 -44.20 -15.28 13.98
C GLU A 140 -43.67 -16.48 13.17
N ARG A 141 -44.42 -16.92 12.15
CA ARG A 141 -44.00 -18.00 11.25
C ARG A 141 -43.29 -17.37 10.06
N ASP A 142 -41.98 -17.57 9.99
CA ASP A 142 -41.24 -17.21 8.79
C ASP A 142 -41.77 -18.03 7.60
N THR A 143 -42.17 -17.32 6.56
CA THR A 143 -42.50 -17.99 5.30
C THR A 143 -41.21 -18.45 4.62
N ILE A 144 -41.27 -19.56 3.88
CA ILE A 144 -40.11 -20.10 3.14
C ILE A 144 -39.50 -19.02 2.21
N ALA A 145 -40.33 -18.11 1.70
CA ALA A 145 -39.91 -16.98 0.87
C ALA A 145 -39.15 -15.90 1.66
N GLU A 146 -39.57 -15.56 2.87
CA GLU A 146 -38.86 -14.57 3.71
C GLU A 146 -37.51 -15.10 4.18
N ARG A 147 -37.45 -16.39 4.54
CA ARG A 147 -36.19 -17.05 4.91
C ARG A 147 -35.19 -17.04 3.76
N GLN A 148 -35.63 -17.37 2.54
CA GLN A 148 -34.78 -17.32 1.35
C GLN A 148 -34.32 -15.90 1.02
N ARG A 149 -35.17 -14.89 1.25
CA ARG A 149 -34.80 -13.49 1.02
C ARG A 149 -33.75 -12.99 1.99
N LEU A 150 -33.87 -13.37 3.26
CA LEU A 150 -32.93 -13.00 4.32
C LEU A 150 -31.58 -13.72 4.10
N GLU A 151 -31.63 -15.01 3.74
CA GLU A 151 -30.43 -15.77 3.37
C GLU A 151 -29.73 -15.22 2.11
N ALA A 152 -30.48 -14.74 1.12
CA ALA A 152 -29.89 -14.08 -0.05
C ALA A 152 -29.24 -12.73 0.29
N GLU A 153 -29.81 -11.97 1.23
CA GLU A 153 -29.23 -10.72 1.73
C GLU A 153 -27.95 -10.99 2.53
N GLU A 154 -27.94 -12.01 3.38
CA GLU A 154 -26.75 -12.47 4.11
C GLU A 154 -25.64 -12.91 3.14
N ARG A 155 -25.95 -13.73 2.14
CA ARG A 155 -24.99 -14.15 1.11
C ARG A 155 -24.44 -12.96 0.32
N ALA A 156 -25.27 -11.98 -0.03
CA ALA A 156 -24.81 -10.78 -0.73
C ALA A 156 -23.85 -9.95 0.15
N ILE A 157 -24.10 -9.85 1.46
CA ILE A 157 -23.21 -9.18 2.40
C ILE A 157 -21.88 -9.95 2.52
N GLU A 158 -21.92 -11.28 2.64
CA GLU A 158 -20.73 -12.14 2.67
C GLU A 158 -19.89 -11.99 1.39
N GLU A 159 -20.52 -11.99 0.21
CA GLU A 159 -19.85 -11.78 -1.07
C GLU A 159 -19.20 -10.41 -1.16
N LEU A 160 -19.86 -9.34 -0.68
CA LEU A 160 -19.29 -8.00 -0.63
C LEU A 160 -18.08 -7.93 0.32
N MET A 161 -18.15 -8.59 1.47
CA MET A 161 -17.01 -8.67 2.39
C MET A 161 -15.83 -9.43 1.78
N LYS A 162 -16.11 -10.55 1.12
CA LYS A 162 -15.11 -11.35 0.41
C LYS A 162 -14.48 -10.56 -0.73
N ARG A 163 -15.29 -9.89 -1.56
CA ARG A 163 -14.80 -9.02 -2.64
C ARG A 163 -13.91 -7.92 -2.11
N ARG A 164 -14.28 -7.27 -1.00
CA ARG A 164 -13.44 -6.23 -0.36
C ARG A 164 -12.12 -6.80 0.18
N GLN A 165 -12.08 -8.05 0.61
CA GLN A 165 -10.83 -8.71 1.01
C GLN A 165 -9.97 -9.05 -0.21
N GLU A 166 -10.58 -9.52 -1.30
CA GLU A 166 -9.88 -9.80 -2.56
C GLU A 166 -9.31 -8.53 -3.19
N GLU A 167 -10.08 -7.44 -3.21
CA GLU A 167 -9.62 -6.11 -3.65
C GLU A 167 -8.41 -5.65 -2.83
N ARG A 168 -8.45 -5.79 -1.50
CA ARG A 168 -7.28 -5.49 -0.63
C ARG A 168 -6.07 -6.37 -0.96
N LYS A 169 -6.27 -7.67 -1.21
CA LYS A 169 -5.18 -8.59 -1.58
C LYS A 169 -4.58 -8.26 -2.95
N VAL A 170 -5.39 -7.75 -3.88
CA VAL A 170 -4.92 -7.32 -5.20
C VAL A 170 -4.18 -5.99 -5.09
N GLU A 171 -4.72 -5.04 -4.33
CA GLU A 171 -4.11 -3.73 -4.07
C GLU A 171 -2.73 -3.88 -3.42
N THR A 172 -2.59 -4.72 -2.40
CA THR A 172 -1.28 -4.96 -1.76
C THR A 172 -0.28 -5.55 -2.73
N LYS A 173 -0.68 -6.50 -3.58
CA LYS A 173 0.17 -7.05 -4.64
C LYS A 173 0.54 -5.99 -5.68
N GLN A 174 -0.38 -5.10 -6.05
CA GLN A 174 -0.11 -4.02 -6.99
C GLN A 174 0.91 -3.04 -6.43
N ILE A 175 0.78 -2.64 -5.16
CA ILE A 175 1.75 -1.77 -4.48
C ILE A 175 3.17 -2.38 -4.54
N VAL A 176 3.30 -3.66 -4.20
CA VAL A 176 4.60 -4.37 -4.24
C VAL A 176 5.17 -4.41 -5.67
N VAL A 177 4.35 -4.66 -6.69
CA VAL A 177 4.80 -4.66 -8.09
C VAL A 177 5.23 -3.27 -8.55
N GLU A 178 4.52 -2.22 -8.14
CA GLU A 178 4.89 -0.84 -8.43
C GLU A 178 6.19 -0.43 -7.74
N GLU A 179 6.42 -0.90 -6.51
CA GLU A 179 7.67 -0.66 -5.77
C GLU A 179 8.86 -1.35 -6.44
N ILE A 180 8.73 -2.62 -6.83
CA ILE A 180 9.76 -3.35 -7.59
C ILE A 180 10.08 -2.61 -8.89
N ARG A 181 9.07 -2.12 -9.63
CA ARG A 181 9.31 -1.34 -10.85
C ARG A 181 10.07 -0.04 -10.59
N LYS A 182 9.74 0.67 -9.52
CA LYS A 182 10.45 1.91 -9.12
C LYS A 182 11.89 1.60 -8.73
N ASP A 183 12.12 0.53 -7.99
CA ASP A 183 13.46 0.09 -7.60
C ASP A 183 14.29 -0.32 -8.81
N GLU A 184 13.71 -1.04 -9.78
CA GLU A 184 14.38 -1.36 -11.05
C GLU A 184 14.72 -0.10 -11.85
N GLU A 185 13.85 0.92 -11.86
CA GLU A 185 14.12 2.19 -12.52
C GLU A 185 15.24 2.96 -11.81
N ILE A 186 15.24 2.99 -10.48
CA ILE A 186 16.33 3.57 -9.68
C ILE A 186 17.64 2.83 -9.93
N GLN A 187 17.62 1.50 -10.00
CA GLN A 187 18.80 0.69 -10.32
C GLN A 187 19.32 0.98 -11.73
N LYS A 188 18.44 1.06 -12.72
CA LYS A 188 18.81 1.46 -14.09
C LYS A 188 19.39 2.87 -14.14
N ASN A 189 18.79 3.82 -13.41
CA ASN A 189 19.32 5.18 -13.32
C ASN A 189 20.69 5.20 -12.65
N LEU A 190 20.87 4.46 -11.56
CA LEU A 190 22.16 4.33 -10.87
C LEU A 190 23.21 3.63 -11.77
N GLU A 191 22.82 2.62 -12.52
CA GLU A 191 23.69 1.93 -13.47
C GLU A 191 24.04 2.84 -14.65
N MET A 192 23.11 3.66 -15.15
CA MET A 192 23.40 4.68 -16.16
C MET A 192 24.33 5.77 -15.60
N GLU A 193 24.12 6.23 -14.37
CA GLU A 193 25.00 7.19 -13.67
C GLU A 193 26.40 6.61 -13.42
N ALA A 194 26.49 5.35 -13.02
CA ALA A 194 27.75 4.63 -12.87
C ALA A 194 28.46 4.44 -14.22
N ASN A 195 27.73 4.08 -15.28
CA ASN A 195 28.27 4.00 -16.63
C ASN A 195 28.78 5.35 -17.14
N ILE A 196 28.19 6.47 -16.74
CA ILE A 196 28.69 7.83 -17.07
C ILE A 196 29.97 8.13 -16.29
N ALA A 197 30.06 7.70 -15.02
CA ALA A 197 31.25 7.90 -14.19
C ALA A 197 32.45 7.02 -14.59
N ASP A 198 32.19 5.85 -15.19
CA ASP A 198 33.22 4.92 -15.68
C ASP A 198 33.65 5.20 -17.13
N VAL A 199 33.12 6.27 -17.76
CA VAL A 199 33.73 6.82 -18.97
C VAL A 199 35.04 7.47 -18.55
N GLU A 200 36.17 6.82 -18.89
CA GLU A 200 37.52 7.37 -18.81
C GLU A 200 37.58 8.69 -19.61
N THR A 201 37.22 9.79 -18.93
CA THR A 201 37.35 11.17 -19.37
C THR A 201 38.78 11.63 -19.12
N ASP A 202 39.75 10.88 -19.64
CA ASP A 202 41.13 11.33 -19.72
C ASP A 202 41.26 12.33 -20.88
N ASP A 203 40.73 13.53 -20.64
CA ASP A 203 40.81 14.69 -21.55
C ASP A 203 42.22 15.33 -21.56
N GLU A 204 43.18 14.79 -20.79
CA GLU A 204 44.54 15.38 -20.70
C GLU A 204 45.36 15.25 -22.00
N LEU A 205 44.98 14.34 -22.91
CA LEU A 205 45.70 14.13 -24.17
C LEU A 205 45.23 14.98 -25.36
N ASN A 206 44.01 15.55 -25.33
CA ASN A 206 43.44 16.28 -26.48
C ASN A 206 43.02 17.72 -26.20
N GLU A 207 43.19 18.26 -24.99
CA GLU A 207 42.81 19.66 -24.74
C GLU A 207 43.72 20.67 -25.45
N ALA A 208 44.97 20.31 -25.74
CA ALA A 208 45.92 21.19 -26.44
C ALA A 208 45.67 21.28 -27.96
N GLU A 209 45.10 20.25 -28.59
CA GLU A 209 44.92 20.20 -30.05
C GLU A 209 43.60 20.87 -30.50
N ASP A 210 42.54 20.82 -29.70
CA ASP A 210 41.21 21.33 -30.06
C ASP A 210 41.17 22.87 -30.30
N TRP A 211 41.98 23.65 -29.57
CA TRP A 211 42.06 25.10 -29.80
C TRP A 211 42.85 25.47 -31.06
N THR A 212 43.78 24.60 -31.48
CA THR A 212 44.62 24.84 -32.67
C THR A 212 43.90 24.53 -33.96
N TYR A 213 42.94 23.60 -33.94
CA TYR A 213 42.16 23.22 -35.12
C TYR A 213 41.26 24.34 -35.65
N ASN A 214 40.82 25.26 -34.77
CA ASN A 214 39.95 26.36 -35.15
C ASN A 214 40.72 27.62 -35.63
N ASP A 215 42.03 27.69 -35.37
CA ASP A 215 42.90 28.77 -35.84
C ASP A 215 42.98 28.89 -37.39
N PRO A 216 43.13 27.80 -38.18
CA PRO A 216 43.10 27.90 -39.63
C PRO A 216 41.73 28.32 -40.19
N LEU A 217 40.62 28.00 -39.51
CA LEU A 217 39.28 28.47 -39.89
C LEU A 217 39.11 29.96 -39.61
N ARG A 218 39.60 30.43 -38.46
CA ARG A 218 39.63 31.85 -38.10
C ARG A 218 40.52 32.67 -39.03
N ALA A 219 41.68 32.13 -39.42
CA ALA A 219 42.57 32.75 -40.40
C ALA A 219 41.91 32.87 -41.78
N LYS A 220 41.24 31.82 -42.26
CA LYS A 220 40.46 31.85 -43.53
C LYS A 220 39.35 32.90 -43.51
N TYR A 221 38.61 32.99 -42.40
CA TYR A 221 37.57 34.00 -42.23
C TYR A 221 38.16 35.42 -42.25
N ASN A 222 39.22 35.69 -41.48
CA ASN A 222 39.87 37.00 -41.45
C ASN A 222 40.44 37.40 -42.81
N ALA A 223 41.06 36.47 -43.54
CA ALA A 223 41.55 36.71 -44.90
C ALA A 223 40.40 37.05 -45.87
N LYS A 224 39.27 36.34 -45.77
CA LYS A 224 38.06 36.63 -46.56
C LYS A 224 37.51 38.02 -46.27
N MET A 225 37.47 38.43 -44.99
CA MET A 225 36.98 39.76 -44.58
C MET A 225 37.96 40.88 -44.95
N ALA A 226 39.27 40.62 -44.95
CA ALA A 226 40.29 41.58 -45.38
C ALA A 226 40.13 41.98 -46.85
N GLY A 227 39.74 41.04 -47.72
CA GLY A 227 39.43 41.35 -49.13
C GLY A 227 38.15 42.18 -49.31
N LEU A 228 37.19 42.08 -48.39
CA LEU A 228 35.94 42.85 -48.39
C LEU A 228 36.11 44.27 -47.82
N ASN A 229 37.06 44.47 -46.89
CA ASN A 229 37.38 45.77 -46.30
C ASN A 229 38.42 46.57 -47.12
N ALA A 230 38.89 46.04 -48.24
CA ALA A 230 39.75 46.79 -49.14
C ALA A 230 38.96 47.97 -49.74
N PRO A 231 39.51 49.21 -49.73
CA PRO A 231 38.84 50.35 -50.33
C PRO A 231 38.60 50.08 -51.82
N ILE A 232 37.34 50.13 -52.26
CA ILE A 232 36.94 49.93 -53.66
C ILE A 232 37.60 51.04 -54.48
N GLU A 233 38.71 50.71 -55.16
CA GLU A 233 39.40 51.65 -56.04
C GLU A 233 38.42 52.03 -57.16
N LYS A 234 37.98 53.30 -57.17
CA LYS A 234 37.06 53.81 -58.19
C LYS A 234 37.68 53.51 -59.56
N PRO A 235 36.93 52.93 -60.51
CA PRO A 235 37.49 52.52 -61.80
C PRO A 235 38.15 53.72 -62.49
N LYS A 236 39.44 53.58 -62.83
CA LYS A 236 40.23 54.58 -63.56
C LYS A 236 39.65 54.74 -64.96
N GLY A 237 38.67 55.62 -65.08
CA GLY A 237 37.92 55.84 -66.31
C GLY A 237 36.54 56.45 -66.15
N SER A 238 35.96 56.51 -64.93
CA SER A 238 34.68 57.19 -64.70
C SER A 238 34.85 58.71 -64.68
N LYS A 239 34.92 59.30 -65.88
CA LYS A 239 34.79 60.74 -66.07
C LYS A 239 33.35 61.10 -65.67
N LYS A 240 33.21 61.92 -64.61
CA LYS A 240 31.98 62.57 -64.08
C LYS A 240 31.35 61.91 -62.84
N LEU A 241 31.99 62.06 -61.68
CA LEU A 241 31.26 62.37 -60.45
C LEU A 241 31.86 63.64 -59.86
N LYS A 242 31.00 64.62 -59.57
CA LYS A 242 31.36 65.94 -59.06
C LYS A 242 31.57 65.78 -57.55
N ASP A 243 32.78 66.03 -57.07
CA ASP A 243 33.10 65.98 -55.64
C ASP A 243 32.25 67.02 -54.89
N TRP A 244 31.46 66.55 -53.92
CA TRP A 244 30.59 67.39 -53.09
C TRP A 244 31.11 67.53 -51.65
N GLU A 245 32.32 67.02 -51.36
CA GLU A 245 32.99 67.16 -50.05
C GLU A 245 34.01 68.30 -50.04
N SER A 246 33.51 69.51 -50.34
CA SER A 246 34.20 70.75 -49.94
C SER A 246 33.16 71.83 -49.70
N ARG A 247 32.49 71.72 -48.55
CA ARG A 247 32.00 72.87 -47.79
C ARG A 247 31.82 72.54 -46.32
#